data_AF-A0A932SRC9-F1
#
_entry.id   AF-A0A932SRC9-F1
#
_cell.length_a   1.000
_cell.length_b   1.000
_cell.length_c   1.000
_cell.angle_alpha   90.00
_cell.angle_beta   90.00
_cell.angle_gamma   90.00
#
_symmetry.space_group_name_H-M   'P 1'
#
loop_
_entity.id
_entity.type
_entity.pdbx_description
1 polymer ?
#
loop_
_entity_poly.entity_id
_entity_poly.type
_entity_poly.pdbx_seq_one_letter_code
_entity_poly.pdbx_strand_id
1 'polypeptide(L)'
;MSRPLSDTHRRFAAQWHRTKNGALFPHQVTAGSGRPVWWRCRRGPDHEWQASPASRTSGTQPGGCPFCSGRRLSVTNSLATRFPEVAAEWHPTRNGRLRPPDVVARARRSVWWKCPEGSDHEWSAPIYNRTNRVGCPYCAGKRVSVTNSLASRFPAVAREWHPTKNGRLTPRRITAGSGQAVWWRCRHDARHIWLANPNARTRAFPGGCPFCWRGRAAGSVIRSFAAFPRLALHWHPTRNGPRTLDQLARRADQRAWWRCPSNPAEAWEAALATWFQPRGGCSFCHRSSAPPARSLAFRHRALAAEWHPTKNGTLTAQDVSAQSGKKVWWRCRRRPTHVWAAVIAGRVRAARDSTSRGCPFCASRRRSSDNSLAARAAAIAAQWHSTRNGRLRPEHVGVSSKQRVWWRCRRGPDHVWSATVLSRTHRGHSSGCPFCVRHQVSVTNSLARLAPTIAAQWHPTKNGALTPDRVDAHSEQRVWWRCSAGPDHVWATLVRNRTKREHPTGCPCCANRQLSVTNSLAARFPALAGQWHPTRNGALGPDQVMAGSHRKAWWRCPRNPDHEWRAQLGARTGRRQVGCPECWALRRSSGPRRRAPRELPAPSDAQPTSQPRTVRLGRAKSAPVRPTK
;
A
#
# COMPACT_ATOMS: atom_id res chain seq x y z
N MET A 1 35.79 20.63 3.06
CA MET A 1 35.16 20.64 4.40
C MET A 1 33.95 19.72 4.40
N SER A 2 33.91 18.74 5.30
CA SER A 2 32.78 17.81 5.41
C SER A 2 31.54 18.53 5.95
N ARG A 3 30.40 18.41 5.26
CA ARG A 3 29.15 19.09 5.67
C ARG A 3 28.57 18.49 6.97
N PRO A 4 27.96 19.31 7.84
CA PRO A 4 27.31 18.83 9.06
C PRO A 4 26.19 17.81 8.83
N LEU A 5 25.92 16.98 9.84
CA LEU A 5 24.82 16.01 9.86
C LEU A 5 23.45 16.72 9.74
N SER A 6 23.30 17.90 10.35
CA SER A 6 22.09 18.73 10.26
C SER A 6 21.71 19.06 8.83
N ASP A 7 22.70 19.23 7.96
CA ASP A 7 22.50 19.77 6.61
C ASP A 7 22.31 18.65 5.60
N THR A 8 23.11 17.59 5.75
CA THR A 8 23.10 16.43 4.86
C THR A 8 22.01 15.42 5.21
N HIS A 9 21.62 15.32 6.49
CA HIS A 9 20.73 14.28 6.99
C HIS A 9 19.75 14.76 8.08
N ARG A 10 18.94 15.78 7.74
CA ARG A 10 17.92 16.40 8.61
C ARG A 10 17.06 15.39 9.41
N ARG A 11 16.71 14.25 8.81
CA ARG A 11 15.90 13.19 9.46
C ARG A 11 16.57 12.53 10.67
N PHE A 12 17.89 12.46 10.69
CA PHE A 12 18.66 11.92 11.82
C PHE A 12 18.91 13.01 12.86
N ALA A 13 19.22 14.24 12.44
CA ALA A 13 19.30 15.39 13.34
C ALA A 13 18.00 15.59 14.15
N ALA A 14 16.83 15.34 13.55
CA ALA A 14 15.54 15.39 14.25
C ALA A 14 15.35 14.32 15.34
N GLN A 15 16.21 13.29 15.36
CA GLN A 15 16.25 12.22 16.35
C GLN A 15 17.40 12.42 17.35
N TRP A 16 18.10 13.56 17.35
CA TRP A 16 19.13 13.86 18.33
C TRP A 16 18.53 13.93 19.73
N HIS A 17 19.19 13.31 20.71
CA HIS A 17 18.75 13.41 22.09
C HIS A 17 19.06 14.80 22.65
N ARG A 18 18.08 15.42 23.32
CA ARG A 18 18.18 16.83 23.76
C ARG A 18 19.17 17.08 24.89
N THR A 19 19.24 16.18 25.87
CA THR A 19 20.04 16.38 27.10
C THR A 19 21.25 15.44 27.23
N LYS A 20 21.09 14.15 26.88
CA LYS A 20 22.15 13.12 27.02
C LYS A 20 23.41 13.30 26.16
N ASN A 21 23.43 14.25 25.22
CA ASN A 21 24.63 14.55 24.41
C ASN A 21 25.47 15.69 24.99
N GLY A 22 25.10 16.24 26.15
CA GLY A 22 25.78 17.39 26.75
C GLY A 22 25.82 18.58 25.78
N ALA A 23 26.99 19.19 25.63
CA ALA A 23 27.22 20.34 24.74
C ALA A 23 27.38 19.99 23.25
N LEU A 24 27.10 18.74 22.84
CA LEU A 24 27.24 18.29 21.45
C LEU A 24 25.94 18.46 20.66
N PHE A 25 26.02 19.26 19.60
CA PHE A 25 24.89 19.56 18.71
C PHE A 25 25.02 18.92 17.32
N PRO A 26 23.90 18.64 16.62
CA PRO A 26 23.92 18.03 15.29
C PRO A 26 24.72 18.77 14.21
N HIS A 27 24.89 20.09 14.35
CA HIS A 27 25.63 20.91 13.37
C HIS A 27 27.17 20.83 13.57
N GLN A 28 27.62 20.27 14.70
CA GLN A 28 29.05 20.11 15.03
C GLN A 28 29.58 18.71 14.68
N VAL A 29 28.72 17.82 14.17
CA VAL A 29 29.05 16.42 13.90
C VAL A 29 28.75 16.09 12.45
N THR A 30 29.68 15.41 11.78
CA THR A 30 29.51 14.97 10.39
C THR A 30 28.78 13.61 10.31
N ALA A 31 28.17 13.32 9.17
CA ALA A 31 27.47 12.03 8.96
C ALA A 31 28.40 10.82 9.11
N GLY A 32 29.68 10.93 8.69
CA GLY A 32 30.68 9.87 8.82
C GLY A 32 31.32 9.73 10.21
N SER A 33 30.85 10.46 11.22
CA SER A 33 31.45 10.39 12.56
C SER A 33 31.23 9.01 13.21
N GLY A 34 32.33 8.40 13.68
CA GLY A 34 32.33 7.15 14.43
C GLY A 34 31.98 7.31 15.91
N ARG A 35 31.91 8.54 16.45
CA ARG A 35 31.66 8.78 17.87
C ARG A 35 30.20 8.42 18.24
N PRO A 36 29.96 7.52 19.20
CA PRO A 36 28.61 7.23 19.67
C PRO A 36 27.94 8.48 20.26
N VAL A 37 26.70 8.72 19.87
CA VAL A 37 25.85 9.78 20.43
C VAL A 37 24.47 9.21 20.76
N TRP A 38 23.75 9.89 21.65
CA TRP A 38 22.41 9.53 22.06
C TRP A 38 21.37 10.02 21.04
N TRP A 39 20.44 9.12 20.73
CA TRP A 39 19.30 9.37 19.85
C TRP A 39 18.00 9.11 20.59
N ARG A 40 16.94 9.81 20.17
CA ARG A 40 15.57 9.61 20.64
C ARG A 40 14.60 9.50 19.46
N CYS A 41 13.80 8.44 19.43
CA CYS A 41 12.73 8.29 18.44
C CYS A 41 11.44 8.86 18.99
N ARG A 42 10.69 9.62 18.18
CA ARG A 42 9.38 10.19 18.59
C ARG A 42 8.25 9.15 18.67
N ARG A 43 8.51 7.89 18.28
CA ARG A 43 7.50 6.82 18.26
C ARG A 43 7.25 6.18 19.63
N GLY A 44 8.14 6.38 20.60
CA GLY A 44 7.95 5.92 21.96
C GLY A 44 8.77 6.79 22.92
N PRO A 45 8.24 7.06 24.13
CA PRO A 45 8.91 7.92 25.10
C PRO A 45 10.24 7.35 25.58
N ASP A 46 10.37 6.01 25.59
CA ASP A 46 11.51 5.23 26.04
C ASP A 46 12.47 4.83 24.90
N HIS A 47 12.25 5.33 23.68
CA HIS A 47 13.07 4.97 22.51
C HIS A 47 14.37 5.76 22.48
N GLU A 48 15.24 5.50 23.45
CA GLU A 48 16.52 6.16 23.63
C GLU A 48 17.68 5.17 23.47
N TRP A 49 18.63 5.47 22.61
CA TRP A 49 19.77 4.59 22.34
C TRP A 49 21.01 5.35 21.90
N GLN A 50 22.17 4.74 22.13
CA GLN A 50 23.44 5.20 21.58
C GLN A 50 23.75 4.51 20.26
N ALA A 51 24.26 5.28 19.30
CA ALA A 51 24.83 4.79 18.04
C ALA A 51 25.71 5.88 17.42
N SER A 52 26.70 5.52 16.61
CA SER A 52 27.47 6.53 15.87
C SER A 52 26.68 7.08 14.67
N PRO A 53 26.82 8.37 14.32
CA PRO A 53 26.25 8.93 13.08
C PRO A 53 26.60 8.13 11.82
N ALA A 54 27.83 7.60 11.74
CA ALA A 54 28.29 6.74 10.65
C ALA A 54 27.38 5.51 10.51
N SER A 55 27.21 4.71 11.57
CA SER A 55 26.36 3.50 11.54
C SER A 55 24.89 3.76 11.17
N ARG A 56 24.43 5.00 11.35
CA ARG A 56 23.07 5.43 11.03
C ARG A 56 22.92 6.00 9.62
N THR A 57 24.00 6.42 8.97
CA THR A 57 23.98 7.12 7.67
C THR A 57 24.67 6.34 6.56
N SER A 58 25.70 5.56 6.86
CA SER A 58 26.43 4.73 5.89
C SER A 58 25.74 3.39 5.63
N GLY A 59 25.65 2.97 4.37
CA GLY A 59 25.15 1.66 3.93
C GLY A 59 23.79 1.71 3.20
N THR A 60 23.43 0.60 2.55
CA THR A 60 22.18 0.41 1.81
C THR A 60 20.94 0.36 2.71
N GLN A 61 21.11 0.09 4.01
CA GLN A 61 20.04 0.07 5.02
C GLN A 61 20.45 0.90 6.25
N PRO A 62 20.08 2.19 6.31
CA PRO A 62 20.44 3.07 7.41
C PRO A 62 19.93 2.56 8.76
N GLY A 63 20.77 2.59 9.80
CA GLY A 63 20.42 2.18 11.17
C GLY A 63 19.18 2.89 11.74
N GLY A 64 18.04 2.19 11.72
CA GLY A 64 16.76 2.64 12.29
C GLY A 64 16.65 2.44 13.80
N CYS A 65 15.58 2.99 14.41
CA CYS A 65 15.31 2.85 15.85
C CYS A 65 15.23 1.36 16.27
N PRO A 66 16.08 0.90 17.21
CA PRO A 66 16.17 -0.51 17.59
C PRO A 66 14.88 -1.02 18.24
N PHE A 67 14.19 -0.18 19.00
CA PHE A 67 12.89 -0.49 19.62
C PHE A 67 11.80 -0.68 18.56
N CYS A 68 11.71 0.23 17.59
CA CYS A 68 10.73 0.12 16.51
C CYS A 68 10.96 -1.12 15.63
N SER A 69 12.22 -1.52 15.45
CA SER A 69 12.59 -2.75 14.74
C SER A 69 12.39 -4.04 15.56
N GLY A 70 12.05 -3.92 16.85
CA GLY A 70 11.91 -5.07 17.76
C GLY A 70 13.24 -5.73 18.17
N ARG A 71 14.36 -5.02 18.02
CA ARG A 71 15.70 -5.48 18.46
C ARG A 71 15.95 -5.19 19.94
N ARG A 72 15.25 -4.20 20.51
CA ARG A 72 15.28 -3.87 21.95
C ARG A 72 13.85 -3.79 22.48
N LEU A 73 13.65 -4.17 23.73
CA LEU A 73 12.37 -4.08 24.42
C LEU A 73 12.01 -2.61 24.71
N SER A 74 10.74 -2.28 24.51
CA SER A 74 10.12 -1.00 24.86
C SER A 74 8.70 -1.25 25.34
N VAL A 75 8.18 -0.35 26.16
CA VAL A 75 6.77 -0.35 26.59
C VAL A 75 5.81 -0.37 25.40
N THR A 76 6.23 0.16 24.25
CA THR A 76 5.43 0.22 23.01
C THR A 76 5.49 -1.05 22.15
N ASN A 77 6.44 -1.97 22.41
CA ASN A 77 6.68 -3.14 21.55
C ASN A 77 6.65 -4.50 22.26
N SER A 78 6.40 -4.49 23.57
CA SER A 78 6.25 -5.70 24.38
C SER A 78 5.08 -6.56 23.88
N LEU A 79 5.08 -7.85 24.24
CA LEU A 79 3.98 -8.76 23.92
C LEU A 79 2.68 -8.28 24.56
N ALA A 80 2.73 -7.87 25.83
CA ALA A 80 1.57 -7.36 26.57
C ALA A 80 0.90 -6.17 25.87
N THR A 81 1.69 -5.20 25.39
CA THR A 81 1.15 -3.98 24.77
C THR A 81 0.61 -4.24 23.37
N ARG A 82 1.29 -5.07 22.56
CA ARG A 82 0.94 -5.24 21.14
C ARG A 82 -0.07 -6.34 20.87
N PHE A 83 -0.12 -7.37 21.72
CA PHE A 83 -0.96 -8.56 21.54
C PHE A 83 -1.51 -9.00 22.91
N PRO A 84 -2.36 -8.19 23.56
CA PRO A 84 -2.89 -8.50 24.89
C PRO A 84 -3.65 -9.84 24.92
N GLU A 85 -4.34 -10.21 23.84
CA GLU A 85 -5.01 -11.49 23.70
C GLU A 85 -4.05 -12.68 23.68
N VAL A 86 -2.86 -12.52 23.08
CA VAL A 86 -1.81 -13.55 23.09
C VAL A 86 -1.13 -13.59 24.46
N ALA A 87 -0.91 -12.43 25.08
CA ALA A 87 -0.36 -12.34 26.43
C ALA A 87 -1.25 -13.03 27.48
N ALA A 88 -2.57 -13.04 27.29
CA ALA A 88 -3.51 -13.78 28.14
C ALA A 88 -3.32 -15.31 28.08
N GLU A 89 -2.74 -15.84 27.00
CA GLU A 89 -2.39 -17.27 26.87
C GLU A 89 -1.01 -17.60 27.49
N TRP A 90 -0.36 -16.67 28.17
CA TRP A 90 0.92 -16.92 28.82
C TRP A 90 0.76 -17.93 29.96
N HIS A 91 1.65 -18.93 30.00
CA HIS A 91 1.55 -19.92 31.06
C HIS A 91 1.86 -19.29 32.44
N PRO A 92 1.02 -19.51 33.47
CA PRO A 92 1.14 -18.83 34.78
C PRO A 92 2.45 -19.15 35.54
N THR A 93 2.91 -20.41 35.52
CA THR A 93 4.07 -20.85 36.34
C THR A 93 5.29 -21.31 35.55
N ARG A 94 5.14 -21.85 34.33
CA ARG A 94 6.24 -22.51 33.58
C ARG A 94 7.25 -21.58 32.91
N ASN A 95 7.01 -20.27 32.93
CA ASN A 95 7.95 -19.28 32.38
C ASN A 95 8.84 -18.63 33.46
N GLY A 96 8.77 -19.12 34.71
CA GLY A 96 9.51 -18.56 35.83
C GLY A 96 9.16 -17.09 36.05
N ARG A 97 10.20 -16.24 36.16
CA ARG A 97 10.05 -14.79 36.38
C ARG A 97 9.71 -13.99 35.11
N LEU A 98 9.77 -14.60 33.91
CA LEU A 98 9.49 -13.89 32.66
C LEU A 98 7.99 -13.64 32.48
N ARG A 99 7.62 -12.36 32.31
CA ARG A 99 6.24 -11.93 32.06
C ARG A 99 6.06 -11.40 30.63
N PRO A 100 4.83 -11.33 30.11
CA PRO A 100 4.54 -10.75 28.79
C PRO A 100 5.07 -9.30 28.55
N PRO A 101 5.13 -8.40 29.55
CA PRO A 101 5.75 -7.08 29.37
C PRO A 101 7.27 -7.12 29.15
N ASP A 102 7.95 -8.19 29.58
CA ASP A 102 9.42 -8.30 29.58
C ASP A 102 9.99 -8.83 28.26
N VAL A 103 9.13 -9.08 27.27
CA VAL A 103 9.51 -9.72 26.00
C VAL A 103 8.99 -8.96 24.80
N VAL A 104 9.79 -8.88 23.75
CA VAL A 104 9.38 -8.29 22.48
C VAL A 104 8.38 -9.22 21.79
N ALA A 105 7.27 -8.65 21.28
CA ALA A 105 6.17 -9.40 20.67
C ALA A 105 6.53 -10.32 19.48
N ARG A 106 7.70 -10.14 18.87
CA ARG A 106 8.19 -10.94 17.73
C ARG A 106 9.50 -11.67 18.05
N ALA A 107 9.80 -11.87 19.32
CA ALA A 107 10.99 -12.59 19.73
C ALA A 107 10.96 -14.05 19.24
N ARG A 108 12.16 -14.58 18.92
CA ARG A 108 12.37 -15.99 18.57
C ARG A 108 12.38 -16.93 19.78
N ARG A 109 12.38 -16.37 21.00
CA ARG A 109 12.39 -17.12 22.25
C ARG A 109 11.15 -18.00 22.37
N SER A 110 11.36 -19.27 22.69
CA SER A 110 10.30 -20.21 23.06
C SER A 110 9.91 -20.03 24.52
N VAL A 111 8.61 -19.98 24.76
CA VAL A 111 7.99 -19.87 26.09
C VAL A 111 6.80 -20.82 26.16
N TRP A 112 6.35 -21.12 27.37
CA TRP A 112 5.17 -21.94 27.63
C TRP A 112 3.89 -21.12 27.51
N TRP A 113 2.90 -21.71 26.86
CA TRP A 113 1.57 -21.17 26.63
C TRP A 113 0.52 -22.09 27.26
N LYS A 114 -0.59 -21.51 27.69
CA LYS A 114 -1.77 -22.20 28.19
C LYS A 114 -3.02 -21.63 27.52
N CYS A 115 -3.77 -22.50 26.83
CA CYS A 115 -4.98 -22.07 26.15
C CYS A 115 -6.17 -22.06 27.13
N PRO A 116 -7.02 -21.01 27.12
CA PRO A 116 -8.20 -20.95 28.00
C PRO A 116 -9.29 -21.99 27.66
N GLU A 117 -9.28 -22.55 26.45
CA GLU A 117 -10.29 -23.52 25.99
C GLU A 117 -10.12 -24.93 26.60
N GLY A 118 -8.99 -25.23 27.22
CA GLY A 118 -8.72 -26.54 27.81
C GLY A 118 -7.62 -26.48 28.84
N SER A 119 -7.88 -27.04 30.03
CA SER A 119 -6.93 -27.01 31.14
C SER A 119 -5.63 -27.78 30.87
N ASP A 120 -5.67 -28.78 29.98
CA ASP A 120 -4.55 -29.61 29.54
C ASP A 120 -3.83 -29.05 28.29
N HIS A 121 -4.31 -27.93 27.74
CA HIS A 121 -3.73 -27.31 26.56
C HIS A 121 -2.49 -26.49 26.89
N GLU A 122 -1.40 -27.17 27.22
CA GLU A 122 -0.11 -26.54 27.54
C GLU A 122 0.95 -26.90 26.50
N TRP A 123 1.66 -25.91 25.98
CA TRP A 123 2.71 -26.14 24.97
C TRP A 123 3.81 -25.10 24.99
N SER A 124 5.01 -25.49 24.58
CA SER A 124 6.12 -24.57 24.32
C SER A 124 6.13 -24.16 22.85
N ALA A 125 6.25 -22.86 22.57
CA ALA A 125 6.41 -22.34 21.22
C ALA A 125 7.10 -20.96 21.22
N PRO A 126 7.78 -20.59 20.12
CA PRO A 126 8.31 -19.25 19.93
C PRO A 126 7.23 -18.15 19.95
N ILE A 127 7.54 -17.01 20.58
CA ILE A 127 6.61 -15.86 20.67
C ILE A 127 6.17 -15.37 19.28
N TYR A 128 7.08 -15.30 18.30
CA TYR A 128 6.74 -14.86 16.94
C TYR A 128 5.72 -15.76 16.23
N ASN A 129 5.65 -17.07 16.53
CA ASN A 129 4.65 -17.96 15.93
C ASN A 129 3.24 -17.58 16.40
N ARG A 130 3.12 -17.23 17.69
CA ARG A 130 1.85 -16.85 18.31
C ARG A 130 1.32 -15.52 17.76
N THR A 131 2.21 -14.56 17.55
CA THR A 131 1.84 -13.25 16.98
C THR A 131 1.63 -13.28 15.46
N ASN A 132 1.90 -14.41 14.78
CA ASN A 132 1.64 -14.65 13.35
C ASN A 132 0.42 -15.55 13.09
N ARG A 133 -0.58 -15.56 13.99
CA ARG A 133 -1.86 -16.32 13.87
C ARG A 133 -1.74 -17.85 13.96
N VAL A 134 -0.67 -18.41 14.50
CA VAL A 134 -0.61 -19.85 14.81
C VAL A 134 -1.25 -20.08 16.18
N GLY A 135 -2.50 -20.60 16.18
CA GLY A 135 -3.33 -20.87 17.35
C GLY A 135 -2.88 -22.05 18.24
N CYS A 136 -3.72 -22.41 19.22
CA CYS A 136 -3.48 -23.56 20.09
C CYS A 136 -3.43 -24.89 19.28
N PRO A 137 -2.36 -25.70 19.41
CA PRO A 137 -2.20 -26.94 18.64
C PRO A 137 -3.23 -28.03 19.03
N TYR A 138 -3.74 -28.00 20.25
CA TYR A 138 -4.78 -28.92 20.72
C TYR A 138 -6.16 -28.55 20.14
N CYS A 139 -6.56 -27.28 20.18
CA CYS A 139 -7.78 -26.81 19.54
C CYS A 139 -7.79 -27.07 18.02
N ALA A 140 -6.62 -26.96 17.38
CA ALA A 140 -6.45 -27.28 15.96
C ALA A 140 -6.43 -28.80 15.65
N GLY A 141 -6.49 -29.67 16.66
CA GLY A 141 -6.44 -31.13 16.50
C GLY A 141 -5.08 -31.69 16.08
N LYS A 142 -4.01 -30.89 16.18
CA LYS A 142 -2.62 -31.28 15.85
C LYS A 142 -1.93 -32.02 16.99
N ARG A 143 -2.37 -31.81 18.24
CA ARG A 143 -1.94 -32.56 19.43
C ARG A 143 -3.15 -33.17 20.12
N VAL A 144 -2.98 -34.34 20.73
CA VAL A 144 -4.06 -35.01 21.47
C VAL A 144 -4.28 -34.33 22.82
N SER A 145 -5.54 -34.16 23.18
CA SER A 145 -6.06 -33.64 24.45
C SER A 145 -7.22 -34.55 24.87
N VAL A 146 -7.51 -34.56 26.16
CA VAL A 146 -8.69 -35.26 26.71
C VAL A 146 -10.01 -34.81 26.07
N THR A 147 -10.08 -33.58 25.54
CA THR A 147 -11.28 -33.02 24.90
C THR A 147 -11.37 -33.33 23.40
N ASN A 148 -10.24 -33.61 22.74
CA ASN A 148 -10.18 -33.72 21.27
C ASN A 148 -9.83 -35.13 20.75
N SER A 149 -9.55 -36.07 21.65
CA SER A 149 -9.22 -37.45 21.30
C SER A 149 -10.33 -38.13 20.49
N LEU A 150 -9.98 -39.17 19.75
CA LEU A 150 -10.95 -39.99 19.01
C LEU A 150 -12.00 -40.59 19.96
N ALA A 151 -11.58 -41.06 21.14
CA ALA A 151 -12.48 -41.60 22.17
C ALA A 151 -13.52 -40.56 22.61
N SER A 152 -13.07 -39.33 22.88
CA SER A 152 -13.93 -38.28 23.42
C SER A 152 -14.89 -37.73 22.37
N ARG A 153 -14.43 -37.54 21.12
CA ARG A 153 -15.24 -36.92 20.06
C ARG A 153 -16.10 -37.92 19.27
N PHE A 154 -15.65 -39.16 19.14
CA PHE A 154 -16.31 -40.19 18.33
C PHE A 154 -16.33 -41.54 19.06
N PRO A 155 -17.03 -41.66 20.20
CA PRO A 155 -17.05 -42.87 21.03
C PRO A 155 -17.56 -44.10 20.27
N ALA A 156 -18.50 -43.94 19.33
CA ALA A 156 -18.99 -45.05 18.50
C ALA A 156 -17.92 -45.60 17.55
N VAL A 157 -17.09 -44.72 16.97
CA VAL A 157 -15.96 -45.11 16.12
C VAL A 157 -14.87 -45.75 16.99
N ALA A 158 -14.58 -45.19 18.17
CA ALA A 158 -13.61 -45.74 19.09
C ALA A 158 -13.93 -47.19 19.55
N ARG A 159 -15.21 -47.60 19.58
CA ARG A 159 -15.61 -48.99 19.85
C ARG A 159 -15.24 -49.98 18.76
N GLU A 160 -14.95 -49.50 17.56
CA GLU A 160 -14.47 -50.32 16.44
C GLU A 160 -12.94 -50.42 16.41
N TRP A 161 -12.24 -49.89 17.43
CA TRP A 161 -10.80 -50.03 17.55
C TRP A 161 -10.42 -51.50 17.74
N HIS A 162 -9.43 -51.98 17.00
CA HIS A 162 -8.96 -53.35 17.19
C HIS A 162 -8.28 -53.50 18.56
N PRO A 163 -8.60 -54.55 19.36
CA PRO A 163 -8.13 -54.67 20.74
C PRO A 163 -6.61 -54.82 20.90
N THR A 164 -5.93 -55.55 20.01
CA THR A 164 -4.50 -55.88 20.17
C THR A 164 -3.58 -55.34 19.06
N LYS A 165 -4.02 -55.32 17.79
CA LYS A 165 -3.21 -54.93 16.62
C LYS A 165 -2.70 -53.47 16.59
N ASN A 166 -3.18 -52.59 17.46
CA ASN A 166 -2.72 -51.19 17.53
C ASN A 166 -1.64 -50.96 18.60
N GLY A 167 -1.16 -52.02 19.25
CA GLY A 167 -0.13 -51.94 20.29
C GLY A 167 -0.53 -50.99 21.43
N ARG A 168 0.38 -50.09 21.80
CA ARG A 168 0.16 -49.09 22.88
C ARG A 168 -0.72 -47.90 22.46
N LEU A 169 -1.10 -47.80 21.19
CA LEU A 169 -1.93 -46.70 20.71
C LEU A 169 -3.41 -46.97 21.01
N THR A 170 -4.03 -46.08 21.76
CA THR A 170 -5.44 -46.18 22.15
C THR A 170 -6.27 -45.05 21.52
N PRO A 171 -7.60 -45.18 21.41
CA PRO A 171 -8.47 -44.09 20.95
C PRO A 171 -8.37 -42.80 21.77
N ARG A 172 -7.85 -42.86 23.01
CA ARG A 172 -7.61 -41.69 23.86
C ARG A 172 -6.30 -40.97 23.53
N ARG A 173 -5.36 -41.64 22.85
CA ARG A 173 -4.01 -41.14 22.52
C ARG A 173 -3.86 -40.70 21.06
N ILE A 174 -4.95 -40.63 20.30
CA ILE A 174 -4.98 -40.17 18.91
C ILE A 174 -6.13 -39.19 18.66
N THR A 175 -5.93 -38.20 17.79
CA THR A 175 -7.00 -37.26 17.39
C THR A 175 -7.83 -37.85 16.25
N ALA A 176 -9.12 -37.47 16.18
CA ALA A 176 -10.01 -37.90 15.10
C ALA A 176 -9.51 -37.48 13.70
N GLY A 177 -8.75 -36.38 13.60
CA GLY A 177 -8.15 -35.90 12.36
C GLY A 177 -6.83 -36.58 11.97
N SER A 178 -6.34 -37.55 12.74
CA SER A 178 -5.04 -38.20 12.46
C SER A 178 -5.04 -38.93 11.11
N GLY A 179 -3.94 -38.76 10.38
CA GLY A 179 -3.64 -39.50 9.15
C GLY A 179 -3.00 -40.87 9.39
N GLN A 180 -2.63 -41.19 10.64
CA GLN A 180 -2.01 -42.48 10.97
C GLN A 180 -3.00 -43.62 10.75
N ALA A 181 -2.60 -44.60 9.94
CA ALA A 181 -3.40 -45.79 9.67
C ALA A 181 -3.40 -46.70 10.92
N VAL A 182 -4.58 -47.17 11.32
CA VAL A 182 -4.79 -48.03 12.49
C VAL A 182 -5.76 -49.15 12.14
N TRP A 183 -5.68 -50.25 12.89
CA TRP A 183 -6.51 -51.42 12.71
C TRP A 183 -7.88 -51.25 13.38
N TRP A 184 -8.92 -51.60 12.63
CA TRP A 184 -10.31 -51.59 13.07
C TRP A 184 -10.87 -53.00 13.06
N ARG A 185 -11.85 -53.25 13.92
CA ARG A 185 -12.65 -54.49 13.96
C ARG A 185 -14.12 -54.12 13.88
N CYS A 186 -14.85 -54.79 13.00
CA CYS A 186 -16.27 -54.50 12.80
C CYS A 186 -17.07 -54.92 14.05
N ARG A 187 -18.13 -54.18 14.37
CA ARG A 187 -19.04 -54.53 15.46
C ARG A 187 -20.05 -55.61 15.09
N HIS A 188 -20.22 -55.89 13.80
CA HIS A 188 -21.18 -56.88 13.29
C HIS A 188 -20.55 -58.24 13.01
N ASP A 189 -19.29 -58.26 12.58
CA ASP A 189 -18.55 -59.50 12.33
C ASP A 189 -17.09 -59.31 12.77
N ALA A 190 -16.66 -60.08 13.76
CA ALA A 190 -15.32 -59.98 14.33
C ALA A 190 -14.21 -60.34 13.33
N ARG A 191 -14.53 -61.08 12.25
CA ARG A 191 -13.59 -61.45 11.18
C ARG A 191 -13.26 -60.26 10.27
N HIS A 192 -14.14 -59.27 10.21
CA HIS A 192 -13.92 -58.06 9.42
C HIS A 192 -12.92 -57.13 10.12
N ILE A 193 -11.66 -57.28 9.76
CA ILE A 193 -10.54 -56.48 10.25
C ILE A 193 -9.94 -55.70 9.08
N TRP A 194 -9.77 -54.38 9.24
CA TRP A 194 -9.21 -53.54 8.17
C TRP A 194 -8.33 -52.43 8.72
N LEU A 195 -7.47 -51.91 7.83
CA LEU A 195 -6.61 -50.78 8.11
C LEU A 195 -7.24 -49.50 7.52
N ALA A 196 -7.37 -48.46 8.34
CA ALA A 196 -7.80 -47.14 7.90
C ALA A 196 -7.33 -46.05 8.87
N ASN A 197 -7.20 -44.81 8.41
CA ASN A 197 -6.90 -43.69 9.32
C ASN A 197 -8.17 -43.16 10.02
N PRO A 198 -8.07 -42.69 11.29
CA PRO A 198 -9.20 -42.10 12.02
C PRO A 198 -9.87 -40.93 11.30
N ASN A 199 -9.12 -40.15 10.52
CA ASN A 199 -9.67 -39.06 9.72
C ASN A 199 -10.72 -39.57 8.75
N ALA A 200 -10.43 -40.59 7.93
CA ALA A 200 -11.37 -41.19 6.98
C ALA A 200 -12.63 -41.75 7.65
N ARG A 201 -12.47 -42.23 8.88
CA ARG A 201 -13.52 -42.80 9.72
C ARG A 201 -14.43 -41.77 10.39
N THR A 202 -14.05 -40.48 10.40
CA THR A 202 -14.74 -39.42 11.18
C THR A 202 -15.19 -38.22 10.34
N ARG A 203 -15.05 -38.30 9.00
CA ARG A 203 -15.53 -37.28 8.04
C ARG A 203 -17.07 -37.30 7.95
N ALA A 204 -17.64 -36.32 7.23
CA ALA A 204 -19.10 -36.18 7.06
C ALA A 204 -19.79 -37.43 6.49
N PHE A 205 -19.08 -38.22 5.69
CA PHE A 205 -19.49 -39.54 5.22
C PHE A 205 -18.43 -40.55 5.67
N PRO A 206 -18.54 -41.09 6.90
CA PRO A 206 -17.55 -42.02 7.42
C PRO A 206 -17.64 -43.34 6.65
N GLY A 207 -16.52 -43.81 6.12
CA GLY A 207 -16.42 -45.17 5.60
C GLY A 207 -16.64 -46.17 6.74
N GLY A 208 -17.69 -46.98 6.66
CA GLY A 208 -17.94 -48.08 7.59
C GLY A 208 -16.99 -49.24 7.35
N CYS A 209 -17.30 -50.41 7.92
CA CYS A 209 -16.59 -51.64 7.59
C CYS A 209 -16.65 -51.89 6.07
N PRO A 210 -15.50 -51.95 5.36
CA PRO A 210 -15.49 -52.11 3.91
C PRO A 210 -16.04 -53.46 3.47
N PHE A 211 -15.92 -54.51 4.29
CA PHE A 211 -16.46 -55.84 4.00
C PHE A 211 -17.99 -55.86 4.09
N CYS A 212 -18.58 -55.16 5.06
CA CYS A 212 -20.04 -54.97 5.15
C CYS A 212 -20.60 -54.05 4.04
N TRP A 213 -19.72 -53.36 3.31
CA TRP A 213 -20.08 -52.44 2.23
C TRP A 213 -19.87 -53.06 0.84
N ARG A 214 -18.85 -53.92 0.65
CA ARG A 214 -18.56 -54.62 -0.63
C ARG A 214 -19.53 -55.75 -0.98
N GLY A 215 -20.35 -56.23 -0.05
CA GLY A 215 -21.45 -57.16 -0.33
C GLY A 215 -22.70 -56.53 -0.97
N ARG A 216 -22.61 -55.33 -1.57
CA ARG A 216 -23.74 -54.58 -2.15
C ARG A 216 -23.53 -54.33 -3.63
N ALA A 217 -23.67 -55.37 -4.44
CA ALA A 217 -24.03 -55.24 -5.84
C ALA A 217 -25.50 -55.68 -5.97
N ALA A 218 -26.29 -54.83 -6.64
CA ALA A 218 -27.63 -55.07 -7.20
C ALA A 218 -28.64 -55.92 -6.40
N GLY A 219 -29.66 -55.25 -5.84
CA GLY A 219 -31.00 -55.82 -5.68
C GLY A 219 -31.25 -56.85 -4.57
N SER A 220 -32.12 -56.45 -3.62
CA SER A 220 -32.96 -57.29 -2.74
C SER A 220 -32.45 -57.78 -1.37
N VAL A 221 -33.43 -57.76 -0.44
CA VAL A 221 -33.60 -58.42 0.87
C VAL A 221 -32.88 -57.83 2.11
N ILE A 222 -33.67 -57.17 2.97
CA ILE A 222 -33.36 -57.00 4.39
C ILE A 222 -33.76 -58.31 5.09
N ARG A 223 -32.79 -59.13 5.52
CA ARG A 223 -33.07 -60.49 6.06
C ARG A 223 -33.52 -60.54 7.52
N SER A 224 -33.44 -59.46 8.31
CA SER A 224 -34.05 -59.42 9.66
C SER A 224 -34.11 -58.00 10.23
N PHE A 225 -35.21 -57.67 10.91
CA PHE A 225 -35.43 -56.37 11.55
C PHE A 225 -34.80 -56.22 12.94
N ALA A 226 -34.22 -57.28 13.51
CA ALA A 226 -33.44 -57.22 14.75
C ALA A 226 -32.26 -56.24 14.68
N ALA A 227 -31.85 -55.84 13.47
CA ALA A 227 -30.84 -54.82 13.21
C ALA A 227 -31.33 -53.36 13.37
N PHE A 228 -32.65 -53.10 13.47
CA PHE A 228 -33.23 -51.74 13.48
C PHE A 228 -34.37 -51.51 14.51
N PRO A 229 -34.14 -51.75 15.81
CA PRO A 229 -35.17 -51.64 16.87
C PRO A 229 -35.82 -50.26 16.97
N ARG A 230 -35.13 -49.19 16.55
CA ARG A 230 -35.69 -47.84 16.55
C ARG A 230 -36.78 -47.62 15.50
N LEU A 231 -36.79 -48.40 14.43
CA LEU A 231 -37.75 -48.24 13.35
C LEU A 231 -39.13 -48.83 13.73
N ALA A 232 -39.18 -49.78 14.66
CA ALA A 232 -40.41 -50.30 15.23
C ALA A 232 -41.22 -49.22 15.98
N LEU A 233 -40.55 -48.25 16.62
CA LEU A 233 -41.20 -47.13 17.30
C LEU A 233 -42.01 -46.24 16.34
N HIS A 234 -41.62 -46.24 15.07
CA HIS A 234 -42.29 -45.49 14.01
C HIS A 234 -43.39 -46.29 13.31
N TRP A 235 -43.60 -47.56 13.64
CA TRP A 235 -44.67 -48.36 13.05
C TRP A 235 -46.04 -47.86 13.50
N HIS A 236 -46.96 -47.69 12.56
CA HIS A 236 -48.32 -47.30 12.91
C HIS A 236 -49.09 -48.50 13.50
N PRO A 237 -49.71 -48.37 14.69
CA PRO A 237 -50.27 -49.51 15.42
C PRO A 237 -51.46 -50.18 14.72
N THR A 238 -52.29 -49.42 14.00
CA THR A 238 -53.57 -49.94 13.46
C THR A 238 -53.74 -49.85 11.93
N ARG A 239 -52.98 -49.00 11.22
CA ARG A 239 -53.19 -48.71 9.78
C ARG A 239 -52.49 -49.68 8.83
N ASN A 240 -51.69 -50.61 9.34
CA ASN A 240 -50.96 -51.56 8.50
C ASN A 240 -51.68 -52.91 8.32
N GLY A 241 -52.83 -53.10 8.98
CA GLY A 241 -53.57 -54.38 8.97
C GLY A 241 -52.75 -55.51 9.62
N PRO A 242 -52.89 -56.77 9.18
CA PRO A 242 -52.17 -57.92 9.73
C PRO A 242 -50.68 -57.98 9.33
N ARG A 243 -50.17 -56.96 8.62
CA ARG A 243 -48.80 -56.91 8.13
C ARG A 243 -47.83 -56.69 9.29
N THR A 244 -46.72 -57.42 9.29
CA THR A 244 -45.61 -57.23 10.23
C THR A 244 -44.43 -56.52 9.57
N LEU A 245 -43.57 -55.90 10.39
CA LEU A 245 -42.34 -55.26 9.93
C LEU A 245 -41.39 -56.24 9.21
N ASP A 246 -41.35 -57.50 9.65
CA ASP A 246 -40.54 -58.56 9.03
C ASP A 246 -41.07 -58.99 7.66
N GLN A 247 -42.39 -58.97 7.46
CA GLN A 247 -42.99 -59.21 6.14
C GLN A 247 -42.62 -58.09 5.16
N LEU A 248 -42.51 -56.84 5.63
CA LEU A 248 -42.14 -55.69 4.80
C LEU A 248 -40.64 -55.61 4.51
N ALA A 249 -39.78 -56.10 5.41
CA ALA A 249 -38.33 -56.20 5.22
C ALA A 249 -37.93 -57.09 4.03
N ARG A 250 -38.76 -58.10 3.72
CA ARG A 250 -38.57 -59.00 2.57
C ARG A 250 -38.82 -58.31 1.22
N ARG A 251 -39.60 -57.22 1.19
CA ARG A 251 -39.91 -56.41 -0.01
C ARG A 251 -39.87 -54.91 0.34
N ALA A 252 -38.66 -54.34 0.39
CA ALA A 252 -38.41 -52.99 0.90
C ALA A 252 -39.03 -51.84 0.08
N ASP A 253 -39.52 -52.15 -1.13
CA ASP A 253 -40.28 -51.29 -2.03
C ASP A 253 -41.76 -51.14 -1.62
N GLN A 254 -42.30 -52.07 -0.83
CA GLN A 254 -43.68 -51.99 -0.36
C GLN A 254 -43.90 -50.83 0.61
N ARG A 255 -45.03 -50.14 0.46
CA ARG A 255 -45.42 -49.00 1.29
C ARG A 255 -46.16 -49.46 2.55
N ALA A 256 -45.82 -48.81 3.66
CA ALA A 256 -46.47 -48.98 4.96
C ALA A 256 -46.74 -47.62 5.61
N TRP A 257 -47.68 -47.62 6.56
CA TRP A 257 -47.99 -46.48 7.41
C TRP A 257 -47.02 -46.39 8.59
N TRP A 258 -46.46 -45.21 8.75
CA TRP A 258 -45.54 -44.84 9.81
C TRP A 258 -46.13 -43.71 10.63
N ARG A 259 -45.67 -43.56 11.88
CA ARG A 259 -46.03 -42.47 12.79
C ARG A 259 -44.79 -41.79 13.36
N CYS A 260 -44.96 -40.54 13.81
CA CYS A 260 -43.92 -39.82 14.52
C CYS A 260 -44.04 -40.10 16.04
N PRO A 261 -43.01 -40.64 16.72
CA PRO A 261 -43.01 -40.83 18.17
C PRO A 261 -43.14 -39.51 18.94
N SER A 262 -42.72 -38.39 18.33
CA SER A 262 -42.80 -37.05 18.91
C SER A 262 -44.10 -36.32 18.59
N ASN A 263 -44.93 -36.85 17.67
CA ASN A 263 -46.26 -36.33 17.36
C ASN A 263 -47.14 -37.48 16.80
N PRO A 264 -47.80 -38.26 17.68
CA PRO A 264 -48.52 -39.48 17.27
C PRO A 264 -49.71 -39.24 16.33
N ALA A 265 -50.24 -38.02 16.25
CA ALA A 265 -51.33 -37.65 15.33
C ALA A 265 -50.88 -37.61 13.86
N GLU A 266 -49.58 -37.45 13.62
CA GLU A 266 -49.00 -37.34 12.28
C GLU A 266 -48.55 -38.73 11.78
N ALA A 267 -49.34 -39.27 10.84
CA ALA A 267 -49.07 -40.54 10.17
C ALA A 267 -48.81 -40.32 8.68
N TRP A 268 -47.88 -41.08 8.10
CA TRP A 268 -47.58 -41.01 6.66
C TRP A 268 -47.28 -42.37 6.06
N GLU A 269 -47.52 -42.51 4.77
CA GLU A 269 -47.29 -43.75 4.03
C GLU A 269 -45.99 -43.67 3.20
N ALA A 270 -45.05 -44.57 3.46
CA ALA A 270 -43.76 -44.62 2.74
C ALA A 270 -43.22 -46.04 2.63
N ALA A 271 -42.40 -46.30 1.60
CA ALA A 271 -41.69 -47.57 1.45
C ALA A 271 -40.49 -47.65 2.41
N LEU A 272 -40.18 -48.85 2.89
CA LEU A 272 -39.07 -49.08 3.83
C LEU A 272 -37.71 -48.63 3.23
N ALA A 273 -37.50 -48.80 1.93
CA ALA A 273 -36.31 -48.33 1.21
C ALA A 273 -36.07 -46.82 1.35
N THR A 274 -37.14 -46.01 1.49
CA THR A 274 -37.03 -44.54 1.61
C THR A 274 -36.37 -44.12 2.92
N TRP A 275 -36.46 -44.92 3.98
CA TRP A 275 -35.80 -44.66 5.27
C TRP A 275 -34.28 -44.74 5.19
N PHE A 276 -33.73 -45.43 4.20
CA PHE A 276 -32.29 -45.63 4.02
C PHE A 276 -31.64 -44.63 3.06
N GLN A 277 -32.42 -43.69 2.50
CA GLN A 277 -31.91 -42.61 1.67
C GLN A 277 -31.28 -41.49 2.52
N PRO A 278 -30.42 -40.62 1.95
CA PRO A 278 -29.75 -39.53 2.68
C PRO A 278 -30.69 -38.48 3.34
N ARG A 279 -31.98 -38.49 2.99
CA ARG A 279 -33.06 -37.70 3.62
C ARG A 279 -34.21 -38.58 4.13
N GLY A 280 -33.95 -39.89 4.25
CA GLY A 280 -34.86 -40.88 4.78
C GLY A 280 -34.97 -40.78 6.29
N GLY A 281 -36.19 -40.90 6.82
CA GLY A 281 -36.48 -40.72 8.24
C GLY A 281 -37.91 -40.28 8.50
N CYS A 282 -38.21 -39.93 9.76
CA CYS A 282 -39.47 -39.29 10.10
C CYS A 282 -39.63 -37.99 9.31
N SER A 283 -40.62 -37.96 8.42
CA SER A 283 -40.86 -36.86 7.48
C SER A 283 -41.20 -35.54 8.19
N PHE A 284 -41.67 -35.63 9.44
CA PHE A 284 -41.96 -34.51 10.33
C PHE A 284 -40.70 -34.00 11.06
N CYS A 285 -39.93 -34.89 11.72
CA CYS A 285 -38.69 -34.50 12.40
C CYS A 285 -37.61 -33.96 11.45
N HIS A 286 -37.65 -34.34 10.17
CA HIS A 286 -36.77 -33.77 9.15
C HIS A 286 -37.15 -32.33 8.74
N ARG A 287 -38.40 -31.92 8.97
CA ARG A 287 -38.93 -30.59 8.65
C ARG A 287 -38.93 -29.63 9.84
N SER A 288 -38.99 -30.15 11.06
CA SER A 288 -39.26 -29.36 12.26
C SER A 288 -38.17 -29.55 13.32
N SER A 289 -37.41 -28.47 13.54
CA SER A 289 -36.57 -28.20 14.73
C SER A 289 -35.20 -28.91 14.82
N ALA A 290 -34.12 -28.14 14.68
CA ALA A 290 -32.78 -28.60 15.05
C ALA A 290 -32.64 -28.70 16.58
N PRO A 291 -32.09 -29.79 17.16
CA PRO A 291 -31.87 -29.86 18.60
C PRO A 291 -30.93 -28.75 19.08
N PRO A 292 -31.02 -28.27 20.34
CA PRO A 292 -30.31 -27.09 20.83
C PRO A 292 -28.81 -27.09 20.51
N ALA A 293 -28.12 -28.22 20.73
CA ALA A 293 -26.69 -28.40 20.46
C ALA A 293 -26.29 -28.35 18.97
N ARG A 294 -27.25 -28.39 18.04
CA ARG A 294 -27.06 -28.33 16.58
C ARG A 294 -27.64 -27.05 15.96
N SER A 295 -28.37 -26.23 16.73
CA SER A 295 -28.93 -24.97 16.28
C SER A 295 -27.85 -23.96 15.88
N LEU A 296 -28.17 -23.08 14.93
CA LEU A 296 -27.31 -21.98 14.49
C LEU A 296 -27.09 -21.01 15.65
N ALA A 297 -28.12 -20.69 16.42
CA ALA A 297 -28.06 -19.83 17.60
C ALA A 297 -27.06 -20.34 18.65
N PHE A 298 -27.06 -21.63 18.92
CA PHE A 298 -26.14 -22.23 19.89
C PHE A 298 -24.71 -22.28 19.39
N ARG A 299 -24.49 -22.77 18.16
CA ARG A 299 -23.13 -22.96 17.60
C ARG A 299 -22.47 -21.67 17.12
N HIS A 300 -23.25 -20.68 16.73
CA HIS A 300 -22.77 -19.46 16.08
C HIS A 300 -23.54 -18.23 16.58
N ARG A 301 -23.45 -17.94 17.88
CA ARG A 301 -24.07 -16.79 18.56
C ARG A 301 -23.91 -15.46 17.81
N ALA A 302 -22.72 -15.19 17.28
CA ALA A 302 -22.44 -13.97 16.53
C ALA A 302 -23.23 -13.87 15.20
N LEU A 303 -23.44 -14.99 14.50
CA LEU A 303 -24.26 -15.02 13.28
C LEU A 303 -25.74 -14.96 13.60
N ALA A 304 -26.19 -15.56 14.70
CA ALA A 304 -27.56 -15.44 15.15
C ALA A 304 -27.95 -14.01 15.53
N ALA A 305 -27.00 -13.22 16.05
CA ALA A 305 -27.20 -11.77 16.27
C ALA A 305 -27.36 -10.97 14.96
N GLU A 306 -26.97 -11.52 13.82
CA GLU A 306 -27.19 -10.93 12.50
C GLU A 306 -28.49 -11.43 11.83
N TRP A 307 -29.31 -12.23 12.53
CA TRP A 307 -30.61 -12.64 12.03
C TRP A 307 -31.52 -11.42 11.89
N HIS A 308 -32.25 -11.33 10.77
CA HIS A 308 -33.21 -10.25 10.61
C HIS A 308 -34.42 -10.46 11.53
N PRO A 309 -34.88 -9.44 12.28
CA PRO A 309 -35.92 -9.61 13.31
C PRO A 309 -37.29 -10.00 12.76
N THR A 310 -37.70 -9.45 11.61
CA THR A 310 -39.08 -9.65 11.09
C THR A 310 -39.17 -10.37 9.74
N LYS A 311 -38.24 -10.11 8.80
CA LYS A 311 -38.26 -10.68 7.43
C LYS A 311 -38.12 -12.21 7.32
N ASN A 312 -37.83 -12.92 8.40
CA ASN A 312 -37.76 -14.39 8.41
C ASN A 312 -39.05 -15.05 8.91
N GLY A 313 -40.12 -14.27 9.17
CA GLY A 313 -41.37 -14.78 9.71
C GLY A 313 -41.16 -15.41 11.09
N THR A 314 -41.78 -16.55 11.34
CA THR A 314 -41.67 -17.32 12.58
C THR A 314 -40.35 -18.09 12.73
N LEU A 315 -39.53 -18.16 11.68
CA LEU A 315 -38.29 -18.94 11.69
C LEU A 315 -37.17 -18.19 12.45
N THR A 316 -36.71 -18.79 13.55
CA THR A 316 -35.63 -18.25 14.37
C THR A 316 -34.30 -18.95 14.09
N ALA A 317 -33.20 -18.35 14.56
CA ALA A 317 -31.88 -18.97 14.50
C ALA A 317 -31.76 -20.23 15.40
N GLN A 318 -32.72 -20.48 16.31
CA GLN A 318 -32.76 -21.68 17.14
C GLN A 318 -33.32 -22.88 16.37
N ASP A 319 -34.23 -22.63 15.43
CA ASP A 319 -34.97 -23.69 14.70
C ASP A 319 -34.15 -24.33 13.58
N VAL A 320 -33.01 -23.73 13.21
CA VAL A 320 -32.21 -24.10 12.04
C VAL A 320 -30.80 -24.53 12.40
N SER A 321 -30.27 -25.51 11.67
CA SER A 321 -28.87 -25.93 11.78
C SER A 321 -27.92 -25.02 11.01
N ALA A 322 -26.67 -24.92 11.46
CA ALA A 322 -25.59 -24.19 10.79
C ALA A 322 -25.26 -24.70 9.37
N GLN A 323 -25.63 -25.94 9.04
CA GLN A 323 -25.47 -26.55 7.71
C GLN A 323 -26.73 -26.43 6.83
N SER A 324 -27.75 -25.70 7.27
CA SER A 324 -29.00 -25.57 6.54
C SER A 324 -28.83 -24.91 5.17
N GLY A 325 -29.49 -25.46 4.15
CA GLY A 325 -29.60 -24.89 2.81
C GLY A 325 -30.64 -23.77 2.68
N LYS A 326 -31.38 -23.45 3.75
CA LYS A 326 -32.41 -22.40 3.72
C LYS A 326 -31.81 -21.02 3.44
N LYS A 327 -32.45 -20.25 2.58
CA LYS A 327 -32.13 -18.84 2.29
C LYS A 327 -32.95 -17.95 3.23
N VAL A 328 -32.26 -17.14 4.01
CA VAL A 328 -32.86 -16.28 5.04
C VAL A 328 -32.31 -14.86 4.94
N TRP A 329 -33.01 -13.92 5.55
CA TRP A 329 -32.62 -12.53 5.64
C TRP A 329 -31.70 -12.27 6.83
N TRP A 330 -30.64 -11.51 6.56
CA TRP A 330 -29.62 -11.10 7.52
C TRP A 330 -29.60 -9.57 7.63
N ARG A 331 -29.23 -9.08 8.81
CA ARG A 331 -29.06 -7.65 9.12
C ARG A 331 -27.66 -7.41 9.67
N CYS A 332 -26.96 -6.43 9.12
CA CYS A 332 -25.58 -6.13 9.54
C CYS A 332 -25.58 -5.51 10.93
N ARG A 333 -24.72 -6.03 11.81
CA ARG A 333 -24.56 -5.51 13.18
C ARG A 333 -23.94 -4.11 13.25
N ARG A 334 -23.15 -3.72 12.25
CA ARG A 334 -22.48 -2.40 12.19
C ARG A 334 -23.35 -1.31 11.55
N ARG A 335 -24.23 -1.69 10.62
CA ARG A 335 -25.06 -0.78 9.82
C ARG A 335 -26.43 -1.43 9.63
N PRO A 336 -27.42 -1.16 10.50
CA PRO A 336 -28.73 -1.84 10.46
C PRO A 336 -29.49 -1.70 9.14
N THR A 337 -29.18 -0.66 8.33
CA THR A 337 -29.70 -0.45 6.97
C THR A 337 -29.23 -1.50 5.96
N HIS A 338 -28.14 -2.22 6.25
CA HIS A 338 -27.64 -3.30 5.41
C HIS A 338 -28.40 -4.60 5.67
N VAL A 339 -29.39 -4.86 4.83
CA VAL A 339 -30.22 -6.05 4.88
C VAL A 339 -30.06 -6.87 3.58
N TRP A 340 -29.82 -8.17 3.70
CA TRP A 340 -29.66 -9.04 2.53
C TRP A 340 -30.12 -10.48 2.78
N ALA A 341 -30.56 -11.16 1.71
CA ALA A 341 -30.85 -12.59 1.74
C ALA A 341 -29.62 -13.42 1.38
N ALA A 342 -29.32 -14.46 2.17
CA ALA A 342 -28.25 -15.43 1.90
C ALA A 342 -28.56 -16.80 2.52
N VAL A 343 -27.99 -17.86 1.93
CA VAL A 343 -28.11 -19.24 2.41
C VAL A 343 -27.30 -19.45 3.69
N ILE A 344 -27.89 -20.10 4.70
CA ILE A 344 -27.29 -20.30 6.03
C ILE A 344 -25.93 -21.01 5.96
N ALA A 345 -25.85 -22.20 5.33
CA ALA A 345 -24.60 -22.95 5.20
C ALA A 345 -23.50 -22.16 4.47
N GLY A 346 -23.88 -21.41 3.42
CA GLY A 346 -22.97 -20.53 2.70
C GLY A 346 -22.44 -19.41 3.58
N ARG A 347 -23.30 -18.81 4.41
CA ARG A 347 -22.95 -17.75 5.33
C ARG A 347 -22.02 -18.21 6.45
N VAL A 348 -22.28 -19.40 7.02
CA VAL A 348 -21.42 -20.00 8.06
C VAL A 348 -20.03 -20.31 7.52
N ARG A 349 -19.92 -20.84 6.29
CA ARG A 349 -18.62 -21.05 5.63
C ARG A 349 -17.89 -19.71 5.40
N ALA A 350 -18.61 -18.71 4.90
CA ALA A 350 -18.07 -17.38 4.67
C ALA A 350 -17.60 -16.67 5.95
N ALA A 351 -18.17 -16.99 7.12
CA ALA A 351 -17.77 -16.39 8.39
C ALA A 351 -16.48 -17.00 9.00
N ARG A 352 -16.08 -18.20 8.57
CA ARG A 352 -14.88 -18.90 9.06
C ARG A 352 -13.59 -18.43 8.38
N ASP A 353 -13.72 -17.86 7.19
CA ASP A 353 -12.60 -17.39 6.42
C ASP A 353 -12.29 -15.93 6.78
N SER A 354 -11.09 -15.68 7.31
CA SER A 354 -10.64 -14.34 7.74
C SER A 354 -10.60 -13.32 6.58
N THR A 355 -10.62 -13.80 5.35
CA THR A 355 -10.70 -13.00 4.12
C THR A 355 -12.12 -12.83 3.56
N SER A 356 -13.08 -13.65 4.01
CA SER A 356 -14.46 -13.62 3.56
C SER A 356 -15.31 -12.66 4.41
N ARG A 357 -15.44 -11.47 3.86
CA ARG A 357 -16.10 -10.29 4.40
C ARG A 357 -17.57 -10.55 4.73
N GLY A 358 -17.98 -10.38 5.98
CA GLY A 358 -19.36 -10.59 6.48
C GLY A 358 -20.46 -9.89 5.67
N CYS A 359 -20.82 -8.65 6.03
CA CYS A 359 -21.86 -7.91 5.31
C CYS A 359 -21.43 -7.60 3.86
N PRO A 360 -22.20 -7.97 2.82
CA PRO A 360 -21.83 -7.74 1.42
C PRO A 360 -21.80 -6.26 1.03
N PHE A 361 -22.52 -5.40 1.75
CA PHE A 361 -22.51 -3.95 1.53
C PHE A 361 -21.27 -3.30 2.14
N CYS A 362 -20.90 -3.64 3.39
CA CYS A 362 -19.64 -3.19 3.99
C CYS A 362 -18.42 -3.67 3.20
N ALA A 363 -18.52 -4.86 2.61
CA ALA A 363 -17.52 -5.46 1.72
C ALA A 363 -17.45 -4.82 0.32
N SER A 364 -18.32 -3.84 0.03
CA SER A 364 -18.51 -3.21 -1.28
C SER A 364 -18.79 -4.19 -2.42
N ARG A 365 -19.39 -5.36 -2.10
CA ARG A 365 -19.87 -6.37 -3.07
C ARG A 365 -21.31 -6.14 -3.50
N ARG A 366 -22.09 -5.41 -2.70
CA ARG A 366 -23.46 -4.97 -3.01
C ARG A 366 -23.60 -3.48 -2.73
N ARG A 367 -24.43 -2.78 -3.52
CA ARG A 367 -24.64 -1.33 -3.46
C ARG A 367 -25.60 -0.96 -2.32
N SER A 368 -25.31 0.12 -1.60
CA SER A 368 -26.17 0.78 -0.62
C SER A 368 -25.90 2.29 -0.67
N SER A 369 -26.85 3.10 -0.19
CA SER A 369 -26.72 4.56 -0.16
C SER A 369 -25.49 5.03 0.62
N ASP A 370 -25.10 4.29 1.67
CA ASP A 370 -23.96 4.61 2.55
C ASP A 370 -22.59 4.10 2.04
N ASN A 371 -22.56 3.35 0.92
CA ASN A 371 -21.33 2.82 0.33
C ASN A 371 -21.03 3.34 -1.09
N SER A 372 -21.81 4.32 -1.53
CA SER A 372 -21.60 5.09 -2.76
C SER A 372 -20.32 5.92 -2.72
N LEU A 373 -19.87 6.36 -3.90
CA LEU A 373 -18.74 7.26 -4.06
C LEU A 373 -19.02 8.60 -3.38
N ALA A 374 -20.24 9.12 -3.51
CA ALA A 374 -20.70 10.33 -2.83
C ALA A 374 -20.55 10.20 -1.31
N ALA A 375 -21.06 9.12 -0.72
CA ALA A 375 -21.09 8.94 0.73
C ALA A 375 -19.70 8.68 1.35
N ARG A 376 -18.83 7.93 0.67
CA ARG A 376 -17.55 7.47 1.26
C ARG A 376 -16.32 8.24 0.79
N ALA A 377 -16.43 9.00 -0.31
CA ALA A 377 -15.32 9.75 -0.87
C ALA A 377 -15.80 11.04 -1.54
N ALA A 378 -16.49 11.90 -0.77
CA ALA A 378 -17.06 13.16 -1.23
C ALA A 378 -16.06 14.05 -2.00
N ALA A 379 -14.80 14.13 -1.57
CA ALA A 379 -13.76 14.91 -2.25
C ALA A 379 -13.40 14.38 -3.66
N ILE A 380 -13.53 13.06 -3.87
CA ILE A 380 -13.35 12.43 -5.19
C ILE A 380 -14.64 12.56 -6.00
N ALA A 381 -15.80 12.35 -5.38
CA ALA A 381 -17.12 12.56 -5.99
C ALA A 381 -17.28 13.99 -6.54
N ALA A 382 -16.73 14.99 -5.85
CA ALA A 382 -16.79 16.37 -6.31
C ALA A 382 -15.88 16.68 -7.52
N GLN A 383 -15.08 15.72 -7.98
CA GLN A 383 -14.33 15.77 -9.24
C GLN A 383 -15.06 15.03 -10.37
N TRP A 384 -16.31 14.61 -10.16
CA TRP A 384 -17.13 13.99 -11.19
C TRP A 384 -17.45 14.99 -12.30
N HIS A 385 -17.34 14.56 -13.56
CA HIS A 385 -17.76 15.39 -14.67
C HIS A 385 -19.29 15.39 -14.77
N SER A 386 -19.91 16.58 -14.78
CA SER A 386 -21.37 16.74 -14.70
C SER A 386 -22.12 16.22 -15.94
N THR A 387 -21.60 16.48 -17.15
CA THR A 387 -22.30 16.14 -18.40
C THR A 387 -21.78 14.88 -19.11
N ARG A 388 -20.46 14.67 -19.18
CA ARG A 388 -19.84 13.53 -19.91
C ARG A 388 -20.14 12.14 -19.35
N ASN A 389 -20.69 12.04 -18.14
CA ASN A 389 -21.11 10.76 -17.55
C ASN A 389 -22.59 10.44 -17.82
N GLY A 390 -23.29 11.23 -18.64
CA GLY A 390 -24.69 11.04 -18.97
C GLY A 390 -25.58 11.05 -17.74
N ARG A 391 -26.39 10.01 -17.54
CA ARG A 391 -27.28 9.83 -16.37
C ARG A 391 -26.58 9.26 -15.13
N LEU A 392 -25.31 8.85 -15.22
CA LEU A 392 -24.58 8.33 -14.07
C LEU A 392 -24.22 9.47 -13.11
N ARG A 393 -24.43 9.22 -11.82
CA ARG A 393 -24.15 10.13 -10.72
C ARG A 393 -23.27 9.44 -9.67
N PRO A 394 -22.48 10.18 -8.86
CA PRO A 394 -21.62 9.60 -7.83
C PRO A 394 -22.35 8.71 -6.81
N GLU A 395 -23.63 8.93 -6.59
CA GLU A 395 -24.50 8.17 -5.68
C GLU A 395 -24.81 6.77 -6.24
N HIS A 396 -24.78 6.63 -7.56
CA HIS A 396 -25.09 5.38 -8.27
C HIS A 396 -23.90 4.42 -8.35
N VAL A 397 -22.69 4.85 -7.97
CA VAL A 397 -21.44 4.10 -8.15
C VAL A 397 -20.72 3.90 -6.82
N GLY A 398 -20.35 2.67 -6.49
CA GLY A 398 -19.61 2.35 -5.27
C GLY A 398 -18.12 2.69 -5.37
N VAL A 399 -17.47 2.96 -4.22
CA VAL A 399 -16.04 3.36 -4.17
C VAL A 399 -15.06 2.34 -4.76
N SER A 400 -15.38 1.05 -4.79
CA SER A 400 -14.53 0.00 -5.36
C SER A 400 -14.87 -0.36 -6.81
N SER A 401 -15.71 0.42 -7.48
CA SER A 401 -16.18 0.11 -8.82
C SER A 401 -15.06 0.21 -9.86
N LYS A 402 -15.00 -0.78 -10.76
CA LYS A 402 -14.11 -0.74 -11.94
C LYS A 402 -14.69 0.11 -13.09
N GLN A 403 -15.86 0.73 -12.90
CA GLN A 403 -16.48 1.58 -13.91
C GLN A 403 -15.54 2.74 -14.28
N ARG A 404 -15.27 2.88 -15.58
CA ARG A 404 -14.53 4.02 -16.14
C ARG A 404 -15.49 5.18 -16.36
N VAL A 405 -15.15 6.33 -15.80
CA VAL A 405 -15.96 7.55 -15.84
C VAL A 405 -15.08 8.76 -16.12
N TRP A 406 -15.72 9.85 -16.52
CA TRP A 406 -15.08 11.14 -16.76
C TRP A 406 -14.98 11.95 -15.48
N TRP A 407 -13.81 12.55 -15.28
CA TRP A 407 -13.48 13.39 -14.14
C TRP A 407 -13.11 14.79 -14.60
N ARG A 408 -13.27 15.78 -13.73
CA ARG A 408 -12.83 17.16 -13.93
C ARG A 408 -12.08 17.64 -12.69
N CYS A 409 -10.88 18.18 -12.87
CA CYS A 409 -10.12 18.78 -11.77
C CYS A 409 -10.64 20.19 -11.48
N ARG A 410 -10.57 20.63 -10.23
CA ARG A 410 -10.88 22.02 -9.85
C ARG A 410 -9.76 23.02 -10.21
N ARG A 411 -8.56 22.53 -10.52
CA ARG A 411 -7.39 23.38 -10.83
C ARG A 411 -7.39 23.96 -12.25
N GLY A 412 -8.17 23.37 -13.15
CA GLY A 412 -8.30 23.84 -14.53
C GLY A 412 -9.60 23.30 -15.14
N PRO A 413 -10.40 24.15 -15.80
CA PRO A 413 -11.67 23.71 -16.39
C PRO A 413 -11.47 22.68 -17.52
N ASP A 414 -10.30 22.69 -18.16
CA ASP A 414 -9.89 21.78 -19.22
C ASP A 414 -9.22 20.49 -18.72
N HIS A 415 -9.01 20.36 -17.39
CA HIS A 415 -8.45 19.15 -16.79
C HIS A 415 -9.51 18.04 -16.75
N VAL A 416 -9.86 17.53 -17.92
CA VAL A 416 -10.88 16.49 -18.10
C VAL A 416 -10.22 15.20 -18.56
N TRP A 417 -10.39 14.12 -17.81
CA TRP A 417 -9.80 12.83 -18.14
C TRP A 417 -10.75 11.68 -17.78
N SER A 418 -10.51 10.50 -18.37
CA SER A 418 -11.24 9.27 -18.02
C SER A 418 -10.37 8.36 -17.14
N ALA A 419 -10.95 7.81 -16.07
CA ALA A 419 -10.29 6.85 -15.17
C ALA A 419 -11.33 6.00 -14.43
N THR A 420 -10.92 4.86 -13.89
CA THR A 420 -11.83 4.00 -13.11
C THR A 420 -12.03 4.54 -11.70
N VAL A 421 -13.23 4.38 -11.13
CA VAL A 421 -13.52 4.81 -9.75
C VAL A 421 -12.56 4.16 -8.75
N LEU A 422 -12.27 2.87 -8.90
CA LEU A 422 -11.32 2.13 -8.06
C LEU A 422 -9.90 2.74 -8.08
N SER A 423 -9.37 3.10 -9.25
CA SER A 423 -8.02 3.72 -9.37
C SER A 423 -7.92 5.05 -8.62
N ARG A 424 -9.06 5.73 -8.44
CA ARG A 424 -9.15 7.03 -7.78
C ARG A 424 -9.30 6.93 -6.27
N THR A 425 -9.91 5.87 -5.76
CA THR A 425 -10.27 5.70 -4.35
C THR A 425 -9.35 4.76 -3.56
N HIS A 426 -8.51 3.97 -4.23
CA HIS A 426 -7.64 2.99 -3.57
C HIS A 426 -6.55 3.67 -2.72
N ARG A 427 -6.35 3.20 -1.48
CA ARG A 427 -5.30 3.73 -0.57
C ARG A 427 -3.93 3.31 -1.08
N GLY A 428 -3.03 4.28 -1.29
CA GLY A 428 -1.62 4.07 -1.64
C GLY A 428 -1.22 4.52 -3.04
N HIS A 429 -2.16 4.62 -4.00
CA HIS A 429 -1.87 5.01 -5.39
C HIS A 429 -3.09 5.67 -6.07
N SER A 430 -3.74 6.65 -5.44
CA SER A 430 -4.82 7.38 -6.11
C SER A 430 -4.23 8.14 -7.31
N SER A 431 -4.55 7.71 -8.52
CA SER A 431 -4.09 8.40 -9.74
C SER A 431 -4.73 9.80 -9.77
N GLY A 432 -3.94 10.82 -9.47
CA GLY A 432 -4.38 12.21 -9.42
C GLY A 432 -4.82 12.75 -10.78
N CYS A 433 -5.05 14.07 -10.87
CA CYS A 433 -5.30 14.70 -12.16
C CYS A 433 -4.03 14.60 -13.05
N PRO A 434 -4.07 13.95 -14.23
CA PRO A 434 -2.90 13.72 -15.08
C PRO A 434 -2.23 15.03 -15.55
N PHE A 435 -3.01 16.09 -15.72
CA PHE A 435 -2.51 17.43 -16.06
C PHE A 435 -1.73 18.06 -14.90
N CYS A 436 -2.19 17.85 -13.66
CA CYS A 436 -1.52 18.37 -12.46
C CYS A 436 -0.23 17.62 -12.12
N VAL A 437 -0.20 16.30 -12.37
CA VAL A 437 0.98 15.45 -12.18
C VAL A 437 1.88 15.40 -13.43
N ARG A 438 1.64 16.27 -14.42
CA ARG A 438 2.50 16.53 -15.59
C ARG A 438 2.65 15.36 -16.57
N HIS A 439 1.59 14.58 -16.75
CA HIS A 439 1.52 13.51 -17.77
C HIS A 439 0.81 13.95 -19.06
N GLN A 440 0.09 15.08 -19.07
CA GLN A 440 -0.65 15.61 -20.22
C GLN A 440 -0.59 17.15 -20.26
N VAL A 441 -0.52 17.72 -21.48
CA VAL A 441 -0.51 19.16 -21.74
C VAL A 441 -1.94 19.71 -21.69
N SER A 442 -2.09 20.90 -21.13
CA SER A 442 -3.32 21.65 -20.88
C SER A 442 -3.03 23.13 -21.07
N VAL A 443 -4.07 23.93 -21.31
CA VAL A 443 -3.92 25.40 -21.45
C VAL A 443 -3.36 26.07 -20.19
N THR A 444 -3.40 25.37 -19.05
CA THR A 444 -2.91 25.86 -17.75
C THR A 444 -1.46 25.47 -17.44
N ASN A 445 -0.87 24.51 -18.18
CA ASN A 445 0.50 24.04 -17.94
C ASN A 445 1.41 24.11 -19.19
N SER A 446 0.88 24.58 -20.32
CA SER A 446 1.66 24.79 -21.55
C SER A 446 2.79 25.81 -21.37
N LEU A 447 3.83 25.69 -22.19
CA LEU A 447 4.96 26.61 -22.23
C LEU A 447 4.50 28.03 -22.58
N ALA A 448 3.62 28.16 -23.57
CA ALA A 448 3.05 29.45 -23.97
C ALA A 448 2.38 30.17 -22.80
N ARG A 449 1.62 29.44 -21.97
CA ARG A 449 0.92 30.01 -20.82
C ARG A 449 1.84 30.33 -19.66
N LEU A 450 2.72 29.40 -19.28
CA LEU A 450 3.53 29.52 -18.06
C LEU A 450 4.80 30.36 -18.25
N ALA A 451 5.32 30.46 -19.48
CA ALA A 451 6.53 31.21 -19.78
C ALA A 451 6.46 31.88 -21.17
N PRO A 452 5.59 32.88 -21.36
CA PRO A 452 5.37 33.52 -22.67
C PRO A 452 6.64 34.16 -23.25
N THR A 453 7.51 34.74 -22.42
CA THR A 453 8.79 35.33 -22.86
C THR A 453 9.78 34.28 -23.36
N ILE A 454 9.72 33.06 -22.83
CA ILE A 454 10.53 31.92 -23.30
C ILE A 454 9.89 31.34 -24.57
N ALA A 455 8.56 31.22 -24.59
CA ALA A 455 7.82 30.75 -25.77
C ALA A 455 8.06 31.65 -27.00
N ALA A 456 8.23 32.97 -26.82
CA ALA A 456 8.60 33.89 -27.89
C ALA A 456 9.97 33.58 -28.55
N GLN A 457 10.84 32.83 -27.87
CA GLN A 457 12.13 32.39 -28.40
C GLN A 457 12.05 31.03 -29.11
N TRP A 458 10.85 30.51 -29.35
CA TRP A 458 10.65 29.29 -30.12
C TRP A 458 11.13 29.48 -31.56
N HIS A 459 11.89 28.52 -32.09
CA HIS A 459 12.32 28.62 -33.48
C HIS A 459 11.12 28.44 -34.42
N PRO A 460 10.93 29.30 -35.44
CA PRO A 460 9.72 29.31 -36.28
C PRO A 460 9.52 28.02 -37.10
N THR A 461 10.60 27.43 -37.65
CA THR A 461 10.47 26.28 -38.58
C THR A 461 11.11 24.97 -38.10
N LYS A 462 12.20 25.02 -37.31
CA LYS A 462 12.96 23.82 -36.90
C LYS A 462 12.27 22.86 -35.92
N ASN A 463 11.10 23.22 -35.40
CA ASN A 463 10.34 22.39 -34.45
C ASN A 463 9.20 21.58 -35.10
N GLY A 464 9.09 21.62 -36.43
CA GLY A 464 8.03 20.94 -37.17
C GLY A 464 6.64 21.38 -36.70
N ALA A 465 5.74 20.42 -36.44
CA ALA A 465 4.37 20.69 -35.99
C ALA A 465 4.23 21.03 -34.49
N LEU A 466 5.33 21.03 -33.72
CA LEU A 466 5.28 21.36 -32.29
C LEU A 466 5.19 22.87 -32.08
N THR A 467 4.14 23.30 -31.37
CA THR A 467 3.94 24.68 -30.94
C THR A 467 4.10 24.82 -29.42
N PRO A 468 4.46 26.00 -28.89
CA PRO A 468 4.58 26.23 -27.45
C PRO A 468 3.32 25.91 -26.63
N ASP A 469 2.13 25.98 -27.23
CA ASP A 469 0.86 25.61 -26.57
C ASP A 469 0.66 24.11 -26.40
N ARG A 470 1.36 23.31 -27.22
CA ARG A 470 1.27 21.84 -27.24
C ARG A 470 2.39 21.16 -26.45
N VAL A 471 3.19 21.93 -25.72
CA VAL A 471 4.31 21.43 -24.93
C VAL A 471 4.23 21.93 -23.49
N ASP A 472 4.33 21.03 -22.51
CA ASP A 472 4.40 21.38 -21.09
C ASP A 472 5.67 22.19 -20.78
N ALA A 473 5.54 23.23 -19.94
CA ALA A 473 6.66 24.12 -19.63
C ALA A 473 7.84 23.43 -18.94
N HIS A 474 7.68 22.23 -18.37
CA HIS A 474 8.72 21.44 -17.71
C HIS A 474 9.08 20.17 -18.50
N SER A 475 8.68 20.11 -19.77
CA SER A 475 8.92 18.96 -20.62
C SER A 475 10.42 18.67 -20.83
N GLU A 476 10.74 17.38 -20.93
CA GLU A 476 12.04 16.88 -21.41
C GLU A 476 12.14 16.89 -22.94
N GLN A 477 11.16 17.48 -23.64
CA GLN A 477 11.23 17.65 -25.10
C GLN A 477 12.40 18.55 -25.47
N ARG A 478 13.29 18.05 -26.34
CA ARG A 478 14.36 18.83 -26.94
C ARG A 478 13.83 19.59 -28.15
N VAL A 479 13.96 20.91 -28.14
CA VAL A 479 13.44 21.81 -29.17
C VAL A 479 14.47 22.87 -29.52
N TRP A 480 14.29 23.48 -30.70
CA TRP A 480 15.11 24.56 -31.23
C TRP A 480 14.59 25.92 -30.76
N TRP A 481 15.52 26.78 -30.36
CA TRP A 481 15.28 28.14 -29.88
C TRP A 481 16.01 29.13 -30.77
N ARG A 482 15.49 30.35 -30.85
CA ARG A 482 16.11 31.50 -31.50
C ARG A 482 16.11 32.69 -30.55
N CYS A 483 17.26 33.32 -30.35
CA CYS A 483 17.37 34.55 -29.58
C CYS A 483 17.09 35.75 -30.48
N SER A 484 16.47 36.79 -29.93
CA SER A 484 16.30 38.07 -30.63
C SER A 484 17.58 38.89 -30.74
N ALA A 485 18.65 38.54 -29.99
CA ALA A 485 19.91 39.27 -29.98
C ALA A 485 20.76 39.08 -31.25
N GLY A 486 20.47 38.07 -32.07
CA GLY A 486 21.16 37.84 -33.34
C GLY A 486 20.44 36.78 -34.19
N PRO A 487 20.43 36.92 -35.52
CA PRO A 487 19.72 35.99 -36.40
C PRO A 487 20.31 34.57 -36.38
N ASP A 488 21.61 34.45 -36.10
CA ASP A 488 22.38 33.19 -36.00
C ASP A 488 22.36 32.59 -34.58
N HIS A 489 21.69 33.22 -33.61
CA HIS A 489 21.58 32.72 -32.24
C HIS A 489 20.55 31.59 -32.14
N VAL A 490 20.86 30.45 -32.75
CA VAL A 490 19.99 29.29 -32.84
C VAL A 490 20.62 28.10 -32.11
N TRP A 491 19.87 27.49 -31.18
CA TRP A 491 20.37 26.34 -30.41
C TRP A 491 19.26 25.36 -30.03
N ALA A 492 19.63 24.10 -29.80
CA ALA A 492 18.71 23.06 -29.33
C ALA A 492 18.95 22.75 -27.84
N THR A 493 17.89 22.73 -27.03
CA THR A 493 17.94 22.27 -25.64
C THR A 493 16.56 21.83 -25.14
N LEU A 494 16.50 21.26 -23.94
CA LEU A 494 15.25 20.81 -23.30
C LEU A 494 14.41 22.01 -22.84
N VAL A 495 13.09 21.94 -23.01
CA VAL A 495 12.16 22.98 -22.53
C VAL A 495 12.34 23.25 -21.03
N ARG A 496 12.42 22.21 -20.20
CA ARG A 496 12.68 22.35 -18.77
C ARG A 496 13.95 23.13 -18.42
N ASN A 497 14.99 23.12 -19.27
CA ASN A 497 16.24 23.83 -18.97
C ASN A 497 16.08 25.34 -19.14
N ARG A 498 15.15 25.77 -20.00
CA ARG A 498 14.80 27.17 -20.21
C ARG A 498 13.92 27.71 -19.08
N THR A 499 13.02 26.90 -18.55
CA THR A 499 11.94 27.31 -17.61
C THR A 499 12.25 27.04 -16.13
N LYS A 500 13.43 26.47 -15.81
CA LYS A 500 13.90 26.30 -14.43
C LYS A 500 13.92 27.63 -13.69
N ARG A 501 13.47 27.62 -12.43
CA ARG A 501 13.48 28.79 -11.54
C ARG A 501 14.90 29.24 -11.18
N GLU A 502 15.80 28.30 -11.03
CA GLU A 502 17.20 28.55 -10.67
C GLU A 502 18.09 28.30 -11.89
N HIS A 503 18.89 29.31 -12.25
CA HIS A 503 19.87 29.27 -13.34
C HIS A 503 19.35 28.72 -14.69
N PRO A 504 18.33 29.35 -15.31
CA PRO A 504 17.83 28.92 -16.61
C PRO A 504 18.93 29.02 -17.68
N THR A 505 19.04 28.00 -18.54
CA THR A 505 20.06 28.01 -19.60
C THR A 505 19.65 28.98 -20.70
N GLY A 506 20.37 30.10 -20.86
CA GLY A 506 20.15 31.10 -21.91
C GLY A 506 20.73 30.74 -23.28
N CYS A 507 20.66 31.70 -24.21
CA CYS A 507 21.35 31.64 -25.50
C CYS A 507 22.87 31.40 -25.29
N PRO A 508 23.47 30.38 -25.94
CA PRO A 508 24.90 30.10 -25.80
C PRO A 508 25.79 31.20 -26.40
N CYS A 509 25.33 31.88 -27.46
CA CYS A 509 26.04 32.99 -28.08
C CYS A 509 26.12 34.20 -27.13
N CYS A 510 24.99 34.60 -26.54
CA CYS A 510 24.96 35.70 -25.55
C CYS A 510 25.79 35.39 -24.29
N ALA A 511 25.83 34.11 -23.89
CA ALA A 511 26.65 33.66 -22.76
C ALA A 511 28.13 33.44 -23.12
N ASN A 512 28.55 33.79 -24.35
CA ASN A 512 29.93 33.65 -24.84
C ASN A 512 30.47 32.22 -24.77
N ARG A 513 29.60 31.23 -24.97
CA ARG A 513 29.94 29.79 -25.02
C ARG A 513 30.00 29.24 -26.44
N GLN A 514 29.43 29.96 -27.41
CA GLN A 514 29.41 29.62 -28.83
C GLN A 514 29.72 30.88 -29.64
N LEU A 515 30.60 30.78 -30.64
CA LEU A 515 30.93 31.88 -31.53
C LEU A 515 29.71 32.25 -32.40
N SER A 516 29.52 33.54 -32.57
CA SER A 516 28.47 34.16 -33.37
C SER A 516 29.03 35.43 -34.00
N VAL A 517 28.44 35.85 -35.12
CA VAL A 517 28.80 37.10 -35.78
C VAL A 517 28.62 38.32 -34.87
N THR A 518 27.82 38.22 -33.80
CA THR A 518 27.59 39.31 -32.85
C THR A 518 28.52 39.28 -31.64
N ASN A 519 29.32 38.22 -31.45
CA ASN A 519 30.17 38.07 -30.26
C ASN A 519 31.66 37.81 -30.55
N SER A 520 32.05 37.84 -31.82
CA SER A 520 33.45 37.79 -32.24
C SER A 520 34.23 39.01 -31.73
N LEU A 521 35.57 38.89 -31.71
CA LEU A 521 36.45 40.01 -31.36
C LEU A 521 36.27 41.16 -32.36
N ALA A 522 36.19 40.86 -33.65
CA ALA A 522 35.94 41.86 -34.70
C ALA A 522 34.61 42.61 -34.48
N ALA A 523 33.54 41.89 -34.15
CA ALA A 523 32.22 42.51 -33.98
C ALA A 523 32.10 43.35 -32.71
N ARG A 524 32.69 42.91 -31.59
CA ARG A 524 32.55 43.60 -30.29
C ARG A 524 33.63 44.64 -30.02
N PHE A 525 34.82 44.48 -30.60
CA PHE A 525 35.97 45.33 -30.33
C PHE A 525 36.77 45.60 -31.62
N PRO A 526 36.21 46.33 -32.60
CA PRO A 526 36.86 46.58 -33.89
C PRO A 526 38.23 47.25 -33.75
N ALA A 527 38.37 48.19 -32.80
CA ALA A 527 39.66 48.84 -32.52
C ALA A 527 40.73 47.89 -31.95
N LEU A 528 40.34 46.84 -31.21
CA LEU A 528 41.27 45.80 -30.77
C LEU A 528 41.55 44.80 -31.89
N ALA A 529 40.56 44.49 -32.72
CA ALA A 529 40.75 43.66 -33.90
C ALA A 529 41.77 44.27 -34.87
N GLY A 530 41.84 45.60 -34.99
CA GLY A 530 42.90 46.30 -35.73
C GLY A 530 44.31 46.15 -35.14
N GLN A 531 44.44 45.69 -33.88
CA GLN A 531 45.72 45.37 -33.25
C GLN A 531 46.08 43.87 -33.37
N TRP A 532 45.28 43.09 -34.10
CA TRP A 532 45.57 41.69 -34.37
C TRP A 532 46.82 41.57 -35.22
N HIS A 533 47.74 40.68 -34.84
CA HIS A 533 48.97 40.53 -35.60
C HIS A 533 48.68 39.93 -36.99
N PRO A 534 49.21 40.49 -38.10
CA PRO A 534 48.86 40.09 -39.46
C PRO A 534 49.24 38.65 -39.83
N THR A 535 50.40 38.15 -39.38
CA THR A 535 50.92 36.83 -39.78
C THR A 535 51.06 35.81 -38.64
N ARG A 536 51.42 36.23 -37.42
CA ARG A 536 51.71 35.32 -36.28
C ARG A 536 50.51 34.53 -35.72
N ASN A 537 49.28 34.84 -36.12
CA ASN A 537 48.09 34.08 -35.72
C ASN A 537 47.67 33.01 -36.76
N GLY A 538 48.45 32.83 -37.83
CA GLY A 538 48.13 31.89 -38.91
C GLY A 538 46.80 32.24 -39.57
N ALA A 539 45.99 31.22 -39.87
CA ALA A 539 44.67 31.39 -40.49
C ALA A 539 43.58 31.93 -39.55
N LEU A 540 43.86 32.13 -38.25
CA LEU A 540 42.85 32.59 -37.30
C LEU A 540 42.63 34.11 -37.40
N GLY A 541 41.44 34.48 -37.88
CA GLY A 541 40.97 35.87 -37.93
C GLY A 541 40.31 36.36 -36.64
N PRO A 542 40.23 37.69 -36.41
CA PRO A 542 39.53 38.27 -35.27
C PRO A 542 38.00 38.06 -35.29
N ASP A 543 37.42 37.74 -36.44
CA ASP A 543 36.02 37.32 -36.62
C ASP A 543 35.78 35.86 -36.19
N GLN A 544 36.84 35.04 -36.15
CA GLN A 544 36.78 33.61 -35.84
C GLN A 544 37.00 33.29 -34.35
N VAL A 545 37.09 34.31 -33.49
CA VAL A 545 37.40 34.16 -32.07
C VAL A 545 36.42 34.96 -31.20
N MET A 546 35.92 34.35 -30.12
CA MET A 546 35.01 35.02 -29.18
C MET A 546 35.76 36.06 -28.35
N ALA A 547 35.23 37.29 -28.31
CA ALA A 547 35.71 38.32 -27.40
C ALA A 547 35.58 37.83 -25.95
N GLY A 548 36.59 38.01 -25.10
CA GLY A 548 36.55 37.52 -23.71
C GLY A 548 37.08 36.09 -23.50
N SER A 549 37.44 35.36 -24.55
CA SER A 549 37.92 33.97 -24.42
C SER A 549 39.31 33.87 -23.76
N HIS A 550 39.62 32.70 -23.20
CA HIS A 550 40.95 32.40 -22.63
C HIS A 550 42.01 32.11 -23.70
N ARG A 551 41.66 32.18 -25.00
CA ARG A 551 42.59 31.95 -26.10
C ARG A 551 43.66 33.03 -26.09
N LYS A 552 44.92 32.63 -26.28
CA LYS A 552 46.05 33.55 -26.45
C LYS A 552 46.24 33.84 -27.95
N ALA A 553 46.39 35.10 -28.29
CA ALA A 553 46.70 35.57 -29.64
C ALA A 553 47.88 36.54 -29.60
N TRP A 554 48.54 36.70 -30.75
CA TRP A 554 49.55 37.71 -30.99
C TRP A 554 48.91 39.04 -31.39
N TRP A 555 49.46 40.13 -30.86
CA TRP A 555 49.00 41.49 -31.06
C TRP A 555 50.18 42.36 -31.48
N ARG A 556 49.90 43.38 -32.29
CA ARG A 556 50.87 44.38 -32.72
C ARG A 556 50.41 45.76 -32.26
N CYS A 557 51.33 46.57 -31.73
CA CYS A 557 50.96 47.89 -31.20
C CYS A 557 50.69 48.86 -32.35
N PRO A 558 49.61 49.66 -32.30
CA PRO A 558 49.36 50.69 -33.31
C PRO A 558 50.29 51.91 -33.17
N ARG A 559 50.94 52.09 -32.01
CA ARG A 559 51.87 53.21 -31.75
C ARG A 559 53.31 52.91 -32.17
N ASN A 560 53.73 51.66 -32.03
CA ASN A 560 55.03 51.20 -32.49
C ASN A 560 54.88 49.76 -33.05
N PRO A 561 54.98 49.57 -34.37
CA PRO A 561 54.90 48.25 -35.00
C PRO A 561 55.85 47.20 -34.41
N ASP A 562 57.01 47.61 -33.88
CA ASP A 562 58.00 46.70 -33.30
C ASP A 562 57.52 46.04 -32.00
N HIS A 563 56.57 46.67 -31.30
CA HIS A 563 56.01 46.11 -30.09
C HIS A 563 54.99 45.02 -30.44
N GLU A 564 55.42 43.76 -30.37
CA GLU A 564 54.61 42.57 -30.61
C GLU A 564 54.53 41.71 -29.35
N TRP A 565 53.33 41.33 -28.92
CA TRP A 565 53.19 40.52 -27.70
C TRP A 565 52.04 39.51 -27.79
N ARG A 566 52.13 38.48 -26.95
CA ARG A 566 51.12 37.42 -26.83
C ARG A 566 50.28 37.62 -25.58
N ALA A 567 48.96 37.76 -25.75
CA ALA A 567 48.03 37.95 -24.63
C ALA A 567 46.73 37.19 -24.80
N GLN A 568 46.07 36.86 -23.68
CA GLN A 568 44.72 36.28 -23.69
C GLN A 568 43.68 37.30 -24.14
N LEU A 569 42.73 36.90 -24.99
CA LEU A 569 41.65 37.78 -25.46
C LEU A 569 40.85 38.36 -24.28
N GLY A 570 40.54 37.56 -23.26
CA GLY A 570 39.83 38.03 -22.06
C GLY A 570 40.53 39.16 -21.29
N ALA A 571 41.86 39.18 -21.26
CA ALA A 571 42.62 40.26 -20.64
C ALA A 571 42.56 41.56 -21.47
N ARG A 572 42.45 41.41 -22.80
CA ARG A 572 42.40 42.50 -23.78
C ARG A 572 41.01 43.12 -23.88
N THR A 573 39.96 42.32 -23.76
CA THR A 573 38.55 42.75 -23.86
C THR A 573 37.87 42.96 -22.51
N GLY A 574 38.57 42.71 -21.40
CA GLY A 574 38.06 42.92 -20.03
C GLY A 574 38.04 44.39 -19.63
N ARG A 575 37.46 44.73 -18.47
CA ARG A 575 37.26 46.13 -18.03
C ARG A 575 38.54 46.98 -17.99
N ARG A 576 39.69 46.37 -17.68
CA ARG A 576 40.99 47.07 -17.60
C ARG A 576 41.72 47.17 -18.95
N GLN A 577 41.27 46.42 -19.97
CA GLN A 577 41.87 46.29 -21.31
C GLN A 577 43.40 46.39 -21.31
N VAL A 578 44.09 45.29 -20.99
CA VAL A 578 45.56 45.30 -20.88
C VAL A 578 46.20 45.66 -22.23
N GLY A 579 46.81 46.85 -22.32
CA GLY A 579 47.43 47.38 -23.53
C GLY A 579 48.76 46.72 -23.89
N CYS A 580 49.51 47.35 -24.80
CA CYS A 580 50.89 46.97 -25.09
C CYS A 580 51.76 47.07 -23.81
N PRO A 581 52.44 45.99 -23.38
CA PRO A 581 53.26 45.99 -22.17
C PRO A 581 54.40 47.02 -22.22
N GLU A 582 55.07 47.15 -23.36
CA GLU A 582 56.20 48.06 -23.55
C GLU A 582 55.77 49.51 -23.48
N CYS A 583 54.68 49.89 -24.16
CA CYS A 583 54.17 51.25 -24.03
C CYS A 583 53.63 51.57 -22.62
N TRP A 584 53.23 50.56 -21.85
CA TRP A 584 52.81 50.74 -20.46
C TRP A 584 54.03 50.92 -19.55
N ALA A 585 55.11 50.16 -19.77
CA ALA A 585 56.38 50.33 -19.07
C ALA A 585 56.97 51.72 -19.31
N LEU A 586 56.99 52.19 -20.57
CA LEU A 586 57.45 53.53 -20.95
C LEU A 586 56.66 54.65 -20.25
N ARG A 587 55.35 54.47 -20.04
CA ARG A 587 54.51 55.42 -19.29
C ARG A 587 54.75 55.40 -17.77
N ARG A 588 55.31 54.33 -17.21
CA ARG A 588 55.66 54.26 -15.78
C ARG A 588 57.05 54.83 -15.52
N SER A 589 57.98 54.68 -16.46
CA SER A 589 59.33 55.24 -16.37
C SER A 589 59.38 56.75 -16.66
N SER A 590 58.37 57.30 -17.33
CA SER A 590 58.16 58.74 -17.43
C SER A 590 57.28 59.24 -16.27
N GLY A 591 57.91 59.62 -15.16
CA GLY A 591 57.24 60.23 -14.00
C GLY A 591 56.45 61.52 -14.35
N PRO A 592 55.58 62.02 -13.45
CA PRO A 592 54.72 63.15 -13.76
C PRO A 592 55.55 64.40 -14.03
N ARG A 593 55.49 64.92 -15.26
CA ARG A 593 55.95 66.28 -15.56
C ARG A 593 55.15 67.25 -14.69
N ARG A 594 55.83 67.94 -13.77
CA ARG A 594 55.29 69.08 -13.02
C ARG A 594 54.77 70.11 -14.03
N ARG A 595 53.47 70.44 -13.99
CA ARG A 595 52.96 71.66 -14.62
C ARG A 595 53.39 72.84 -13.73
N ALA A 596 54.09 73.81 -14.33
CA ALA A 596 54.29 75.12 -13.73
C ALA A 596 52.94 75.88 -13.67
N PRO A 597 52.71 76.75 -12.68
CA PRO A 597 51.49 77.53 -12.56
C PRO A 597 51.60 78.87 -13.31
N ARG A 598 50.57 79.19 -14.10
CA ARG A 598 50.13 80.54 -14.56
C ARG A 598 48.98 80.30 -15.55
N GLU A 599 47.88 81.05 -15.61
CA GLU A 599 47.44 82.31 -15.02
C GLU A 599 45.90 82.32 -15.23
N LEU A 600 45.13 82.92 -14.31
CA LEU A 600 43.68 83.10 -14.44
C LEU A 600 43.37 84.25 -15.43
N PRO A 601 42.36 84.13 -16.30
CA PRO A 601 41.61 85.28 -16.79
C PRO A 601 40.27 85.43 -16.06
N ALA A 602 39.86 86.69 -15.92
CA ALA A 602 38.67 87.21 -15.25
C ALA A 602 37.34 86.85 -15.98
N PRO A 603 36.16 87.10 -15.37
CA PRO A 603 34.88 86.51 -15.78
C PRO A 603 34.13 87.37 -16.82
N SER A 604 33.33 86.72 -17.69
CA SER A 604 32.17 87.36 -18.31
C SER A 604 31.00 86.39 -18.47
N ASP A 605 29.92 86.74 -17.76
CA ASP A 605 28.51 86.72 -18.13
C ASP A 605 27.79 85.50 -18.74
N ALA A 606 26.62 85.30 -18.11
CA ALA A 606 25.33 84.89 -18.66
C ALA A 606 25.04 83.40 -18.93
N GLN A 607 24.30 82.85 -17.95
CA GLN A 607 23.22 81.84 -18.04
C GLN A 607 22.24 82.07 -19.25
N PRO A 608 21.29 81.15 -19.62
CA PRO A 608 20.56 80.27 -18.69
C PRO A 608 20.04 78.88 -19.18
N THR A 609 19.80 78.01 -18.18
CA THR A 609 18.63 77.09 -18.00
C THR A 609 18.36 75.99 -19.06
N SER A 610 17.96 74.75 -18.77
CA SER A 610 17.04 74.25 -17.74
C SER A 610 17.10 72.72 -17.68
N GLN A 611 17.18 72.15 -16.47
CA GLN A 611 16.57 70.86 -16.12
C GLN A 611 16.14 70.93 -14.65
N PRO A 612 14.89 70.62 -14.30
CA PRO A 612 14.53 70.33 -12.93
C PRO A 612 14.71 68.84 -12.63
N ARG A 613 15.56 68.54 -11.64
CA ARG A 613 15.46 67.35 -10.79
C ARG A 613 14.60 67.70 -9.58
N THR A 614 13.81 66.74 -9.10
CA THR A 614 13.45 66.43 -7.69
C THR A 614 12.18 65.54 -7.71
N VAL A 615 11.84 64.63 -6.80
CA VAL A 615 12.33 64.15 -5.48
C VAL A 615 12.00 62.66 -5.39
N ARG A 616 12.79 61.94 -4.58
CA ARG A 616 12.59 60.56 -4.12
C ARG A 616 11.62 60.56 -2.91
N LEU A 617 10.54 59.80 -2.93
CA LEU A 617 9.80 59.42 -1.70
C LEU A 617 9.48 57.92 -1.66
N GLY A 618 9.53 57.38 -0.44
CA GLY A 618 9.69 55.96 -0.13
C GLY A 618 8.45 55.08 -0.19
N ARG A 619 8.73 53.77 -0.21
CA ARG A 619 7.80 52.64 -0.17
C ARG A 619 7.11 52.49 1.18
N ALA A 620 5.78 52.35 1.17
CA ALA A 620 5.00 51.70 2.22
C ALA A 620 4.61 50.27 1.79
N LYS A 621 4.71 49.30 2.72
CA LYS A 621 4.32 47.90 2.57
C LYS A 621 2.93 47.71 3.21
N SER A 622 1.99 47.11 2.49
CA SER A 622 0.70 46.64 3.03
C SER A 622 0.71 45.12 3.22
N ALA A 623 0.28 44.67 4.40
CA ALA A 623 0.04 43.28 4.78
C ALA A 623 -1.47 42.93 4.66
N PRO A 624 -1.85 41.63 4.67
CA PRO A 624 -3.17 41.17 4.20
C PRO A 624 -4.21 40.99 5.32
N VAL A 625 -5.47 41.25 4.97
CA VAL A 625 -6.66 41.04 5.80
C VAL A 625 -7.16 39.60 5.67
N ARG A 626 -7.45 38.95 6.81
CA ARG A 626 -8.19 37.67 6.92
C ARG A 626 -9.70 37.95 6.96
N PRO A 627 -10.57 37.08 6.41
CA PRO A 627 -11.98 37.08 6.73
C PRO A 627 -12.32 36.01 7.79
N THR A 628 -13.16 36.40 8.75
CA THR A 628 -13.92 35.49 9.63
C THR A 628 -15.40 35.86 9.51
N LYS A 629 -16.19 34.97 8.92
CA LYS A 629 -17.35 34.30 9.53
C LYS A 629 -17.81 33.18 8.61
#